data_AF-A0A0K8Q0E8-F1
#
_entry.id   AF-A0A0K8Q0E8-F1
#
_cell.length_a   1.000
_cell.length_b   1.000
_cell.length_c   1.000
_cell.angle_alpha   90.00
_cell.angle_beta   90.00
_cell.angle_gamma   90.00
#
_symmetry.space_group_name_H-M   'P 1'
#
loop_
_entity.id
_entity.type
_entity.pdbx_description
1 polymer ?
#
loop_
_entity_poly.entity_id
_entity_poly.type
_entity_poly.pdbx_seq_one_letter_code
_entity_poly.pdbx_strand_id
1 'polypeptide(L)'
;MSQQNALGKAGDYLGFTSFSRAGLIKQLAFDKFSTADATWAVDRVAADWNEQAAKKAKDYLGFTSFSHSGLVDQLAFDGFTPAQAEYGVSKAGL
;
A
#
# COMPACT_ATOMS: atom_id res chain seq x y z
N MET A 1 -18.52 15.50 0.13
CA MET A 1 -17.48 16.16 0.95
C MET A 1 -16.57 15.14 1.63
N SER A 2 -17.10 14.21 2.45
CA SER A 2 -16.27 13.16 3.11
C SER A 2 -15.43 12.33 2.12
N GLN A 3 -16.05 11.84 1.04
CA GLN A 3 -15.39 11.10 -0.03
C GLN A 3 -14.24 11.86 -0.72
N GLN A 4 -14.43 13.14 -1.05
CA GLN A 4 -13.37 13.95 -1.66
C GLN A 4 -12.22 14.19 -0.68
N ASN A 5 -12.51 14.42 0.60
CA ASN A 5 -11.47 14.59 1.63
C ASN A 5 -10.67 13.30 1.83
N ALA A 6 -11.35 12.13 1.85
CA ALA A 6 -10.70 10.83 1.91
C ALA A 6 -9.81 10.58 0.68
N LEU A 7 -10.23 11.00 -0.52
CA LEU A 7 -9.44 10.89 -1.74
C LEU A 7 -8.19 11.76 -1.70
N GLY A 8 -8.30 13.03 -1.25
CA GLY A 8 -7.14 13.89 -1.04
C GLY A 8 -6.16 13.26 -0.05
N LYS A 9 -6.67 12.80 1.10
CA LYS A 9 -5.86 12.15 2.13
C LYS A 9 -5.19 10.86 1.65
N ALA A 10 -5.87 10.07 0.81
CA ALA A 10 -5.30 8.89 0.18
C ALA A 10 -4.09 9.26 -0.70
N GLY A 11 -4.21 10.32 -1.49
CA GLY A 11 -3.13 10.86 -2.30
C GLY A 11 -1.94 11.34 -1.45
N ASP A 12 -2.21 12.10 -0.37
CA ASP A 12 -1.19 12.56 0.56
C ASP A 12 -0.39 11.40 1.17
N TYR A 13 -1.10 10.34 1.60
CA TYR A 13 -0.46 9.15 2.15
C TYR A 13 0.45 8.46 1.14
N LEU A 14 -0.04 8.24 -0.08
CA LEU A 14 0.74 7.60 -1.15
C LEU A 14 1.93 8.45 -1.61
N GLY A 15 1.89 9.77 -1.41
CA GLY A 15 3.02 10.67 -1.62
C GLY A 15 4.07 10.61 -0.51
N PHE A 16 3.70 10.17 0.69
CA PHE A 16 4.59 10.09 1.86
C PHE A 16 5.19 8.68 2.08
N THR A 17 4.38 7.63 1.92
CA THR A 17 4.83 6.24 2.13
C THR A 17 4.00 5.25 1.33
N SER A 18 4.56 4.07 1.11
CA SER A 18 3.96 3.01 0.32
C SER A 18 2.88 2.25 1.11
N PHE A 19 1.71 2.04 0.49
CA PHE A 19 0.61 1.27 1.07
C PHE A 19 0.07 0.22 0.11
N SER A 20 -0.38 -0.90 0.67
CA SER A 20 -1.31 -1.79 -0.03
C SER A 20 -2.70 -1.13 -0.11
N ARG A 21 -3.53 -1.58 -1.06
CA ARG A 21 -4.94 -1.12 -1.15
C ARG A 21 -5.67 -1.31 0.18
N ALA A 22 -5.53 -2.50 0.78
CA ALA A 22 -6.18 -2.83 2.05
C ALA A 22 -5.61 -2.01 3.22
N GLY A 23 -4.30 -1.80 3.24
CA GLY A 23 -3.62 -0.97 4.25
C GLY A 23 -4.08 0.48 4.20
N LEU A 24 -4.18 1.07 3.01
CA LEU A 24 -4.63 2.46 2.85
C LEU A 24 -6.10 2.64 3.29
N ILE A 25 -6.98 1.69 2.98
CA ILE A 25 -8.38 1.71 3.47
C ILE A 25 -8.41 1.69 5.00
N LYS A 26 -7.62 0.82 5.63
CA LYS A 26 -7.51 0.75 7.10
C LYS A 26 -6.97 2.04 7.69
N GLN A 27 -5.97 2.65 7.05
CA GLN A 27 -5.39 3.93 7.49
C GLN A 27 -6.42 5.06 7.44
N LEU A 28 -7.19 5.17 6.36
CA LEU A 28 -8.25 6.18 6.27
C LEU A 28 -9.38 5.93 7.28
N ALA A 29 -9.72 4.66 7.56
CA ALA A 29 -10.68 4.33 8.60
C ALA A 29 -10.17 4.71 10.00
N PHE A 30 -8.87 4.54 10.27
CA PHE A 30 -8.23 5.03 11.49
C PHE A 30 -8.34 6.56 11.62
N ASP A 31 -8.18 7.28 10.50
CA ASP A 31 -8.39 8.72 10.35
C ASP A 31 -9.87 9.15 10.41
N LYS A 32 -10.76 8.27 10.87
CA LYS A 32 -12.19 8.52 11.13
C LYS A 32 -13.05 8.71 9.88
N PHE A 33 -12.56 8.34 8.69
CA PHE A 33 -13.44 8.16 7.54
C PHE A 33 -14.28 6.90 7.69
N SER A 34 -15.50 6.91 7.17
CA SER A 34 -16.29 5.68 7.09
C SER A 34 -15.58 4.67 6.18
N THR A 35 -15.74 3.36 6.43
CA THR A 35 -15.16 2.33 5.56
C THR A 35 -15.64 2.48 4.10
N ALA A 36 -16.88 2.94 3.90
CA ALA A 36 -17.44 3.21 2.58
C ALA A 36 -16.71 4.37 1.88
N ASP A 37 -16.47 5.50 2.56
CA ASP A 37 -15.75 6.63 1.99
C ASP A 37 -14.27 6.32 1.76
N ALA A 38 -13.62 5.60 2.68
CA ALA A 38 -12.25 5.15 2.54
C ALA A 38 -12.08 4.22 1.34
N THR A 39 -12.97 3.23 1.19
CA THR A 39 -12.96 2.32 0.03
C THR A 39 -13.22 3.09 -1.26
N TRP A 40 -14.21 3.98 -1.26
CA TRP A 40 -14.54 4.83 -2.43
C TRP A 40 -13.34 5.68 -2.88
N ALA A 41 -12.60 6.24 -1.93
CA ALA A 41 -11.42 7.06 -2.16
C ALA A 41 -10.25 6.24 -2.69
N VAL A 42 -9.94 5.12 -2.05
CA VAL A 42 -8.84 4.24 -2.46
C VAL A 42 -9.10 3.61 -3.83
N ASP A 43 -10.36 3.38 -4.22
CA ASP A 43 -10.69 2.90 -5.57
C ASP A 43 -10.57 3.98 -6.65
N ARG A 44 -10.38 5.25 -6.26
CA ARG A 44 -10.27 6.40 -7.17
C ARG A 44 -8.94 7.12 -7.09
N VAL A 45 -8.14 6.84 -6.06
CA VAL A 45 -6.75 7.29 -6.04
C VAL A 45 -6.03 6.51 -7.14
N ALA A 46 -5.51 7.23 -8.13
CA ALA A 46 -4.91 6.65 -9.33
C ALA A 46 -3.54 6.03 -9.00
N ALA A 47 -3.55 4.94 -8.23
CA ALA A 47 -2.38 4.25 -7.73
C ALA A 47 -2.13 2.95 -8.50
N ASP A 48 -0.88 2.74 -8.91
CA ASP A 48 -0.43 1.43 -9.33
C ASP A 48 -0.03 0.62 -8.08
N TRP A 49 -0.87 -0.34 -7.70
CA TRP A 49 -0.65 -1.16 -6.51
C TRP A 49 0.56 -2.10 -6.62
N ASN A 50 0.95 -2.47 -7.84
CA ASN A 50 2.19 -3.22 -8.08
C ASN A 50 3.41 -2.31 -7.85
N GLU A 51 3.33 -1.05 -8.31
CA GLU A 51 4.37 -0.05 -8.03
C GLU A 51 4.48 0.26 -6.53
N GLN A 52 3.36 0.36 -5.81
CA GLN A 52 3.35 0.53 -4.35
C GLN A 52 4.02 -0.65 -3.63
N ALA A 53 3.78 -1.89 -4.08
CA ALA A 53 4.45 -3.07 -3.53
C ALA A 53 5.96 -3.03 -3.76
N ALA A 54 6.41 -2.65 -4.97
CA ALA A 54 7.83 -2.52 -5.29
C ALA A 54 8.53 -1.43 -4.48
N LYS A 55 7.87 -0.28 -4.25
CA LYS A 55 8.39 0.78 -3.38
C LYS A 55 8.49 0.28 -1.93
N LYS A 56 7.44 -0.36 -1.41
CA LYS A 56 7.45 -0.92 -0.04
C LYS A 56 8.55 -1.98 0.15
N ALA A 57 8.73 -2.86 -0.84
CA ALA A 57 9.80 -3.86 -0.85
C ALA A 57 11.19 -3.20 -0.76
N LYS A 58 11.44 -2.16 -1.57
CA LYS A 58 12.68 -1.38 -1.53
C LYS A 58 12.88 -0.66 -0.20
N ASP A 59 11.82 -0.07 0.35
CA ASP A 59 11.85 0.58 1.66
C ASP A 59 12.32 -0.44 2.72
N TYR A 60 11.72 -1.63 2.77
CA TYR A 60 12.13 -2.69 3.71
C TYR A 60 13.59 -3.10 3.54
N LEU A 61 14.04 -3.31 2.31
CA LEU A 61 15.44 -3.65 2.03
C LEU A 61 16.42 -2.55 2.39
N GLY A 62 15.98 -1.28 2.42
CA GLY A 62 16.76 -0.16 2.92
C GLY A 62 16.98 -0.18 4.44
N PHE A 63 16.09 -0.86 5.20
CA PHE A 63 16.18 -0.93 6.66
C PHE A 63 16.80 -2.23 7.17
N THR A 64 16.50 -3.36 6.53
CA THR A 64 17.00 -4.68 6.96
C THR A 64 17.07 -5.65 5.80
N SER A 65 17.86 -6.72 5.96
CA SER A 65 17.96 -7.79 4.97
C SER A 65 16.74 -8.72 5.05
N PHE A 66 16.27 -9.17 3.89
CA PHE A 66 15.22 -10.18 3.76
C PHE A 66 15.64 -11.26 2.76
N SER A 67 15.13 -12.49 2.94
CA SER A 67 15.05 -13.45 1.84
C SER A 67 13.88 -13.08 0.91
N HIS A 68 13.90 -13.58 -0.33
CA HIS A 68 12.79 -13.36 -1.28
C HIS A 68 11.44 -13.76 -0.67
N SER A 69 11.31 -15.01 -0.19
CA SER A 69 10.06 -15.50 0.41
C SER A 69 9.66 -14.72 1.66
N GLY A 70 10.63 -14.35 2.51
CA GLY A 70 10.35 -13.58 3.72
C GLY A 70 9.81 -12.18 3.41
N LEU A 71 10.31 -11.52 2.36
CA LEU A 71 9.79 -10.22 1.94
C LEU A 71 8.41 -10.33 1.28
N VAL A 72 8.16 -11.40 0.52
CA VAL A 72 6.83 -11.69 -0.04
C VAL A 72 5.80 -11.85 1.08
N ASP A 73 6.13 -12.65 2.10
CA ASP A 73 5.27 -12.86 3.27
C ASP A 73 5.04 -11.54 4.05
N GLN A 74 6.07 -10.71 4.17
CA GLN A 74 5.96 -9.40 4.82
C GLN A 74 5.01 -8.46 4.06
N LEU A 75 5.11 -8.39 2.73
CA LEU A 75 4.19 -7.58 1.92
C LEU A 75 2.76 -8.13 1.96
N ALA A 76 2.60 -9.46 1.97
CA ALA A 76 1.29 -10.08 2.14
C ALA A 76 0.68 -9.74 3.51
N PHE A 77 1.49 -9.72 4.59
CA PHE A 77 1.07 -9.27 5.91
C PHE A 77 0.62 -7.80 5.91
N ASP A 78 1.33 -6.94 5.17
CA ASP A 78 0.96 -5.53 4.95
C ASP A 78 -0.32 -5.36 4.10
N GLY A 79 -0.88 -6.45 3.59
CA GLY A 79 -2.16 -6.49 2.88
C GLY A 79 -2.05 -6.33 1.36
N PHE A 80 -0.85 -6.48 0.78
CA PHE A 80 -0.73 -6.66 -0.66
C PHE A 80 -1.28 -8.02 -1.07
N THR A 81 -1.83 -8.12 -2.28
CA THR A 81 -2.19 -9.45 -2.82
C THR A 81 -0.93 -10.28 -3.05
N PRO A 82 -1.02 -11.63 -3.08
CA PRO A 82 0.15 -12.47 -3.37
C PRO A 82 0.87 -12.08 -4.66
N ALA A 83 0.12 -11.74 -5.71
CA ALA A 83 0.69 -11.30 -6.98
C ALA A 83 1.40 -9.94 -6.89
N GLN A 84 0.86 -8.99 -6.11
CA GLN A 84 1.50 -7.68 -5.87
C GLN A 84 2.77 -7.84 -5.03
N ALA A 85 2.72 -8.67 -3.99
CA ALA A 85 3.86 -8.96 -3.13
C ALA A 85 5.01 -9.56 -3.96
N GLU A 86 4.73 -10.63 -4.71
CA GLU A 86 5.70 -11.27 -5.61
C GLU A 86 6.29 -10.26 -6.59
N TYR A 87 5.44 -9.51 -7.29
CA TYR A 87 5.88 -8.47 -8.22
C TYR A 87 6.80 -7.45 -7.54
N GLY A 88 6.42 -6.99 -6.34
CA GLY A 88 7.15 -5.99 -5.58
C GLY A 88 8.56 -6.46 -5.21
N VAL A 89 8.67 -7.69 -4.71
CA VAL A 89 9.97 -8.30 -4.35
C VAL A 89 10.85 -8.48 -5.59
N SER A 90 10.33 -9.06 -6.66
CA SER A 90 11.09 -9.24 -7.91
C SER A 90 11.57 -7.91 -8.50
N LYS A 91 10.77 -6.83 -8.40
CA LYS A 91 11.17 -5.49 -8.86
C LYS A 91 12.12 -4.77 -7.92
N ALA A 92 12.23 -5.21 -6.66
CA ALA A 92 13.19 -4.69 -5.70
C ALA A 92 14.58 -5.33 -5.84
N GLY A 93 14.73 -6.35 -6.68
CA GLY A 93 16.01 -6.99 -6.99
C GLY A 93 16.32 -8.25 -6.18
N LEU A 94 15.29 -8.84 -5.55
CA LEU A 94 15.34 -10.17 -4.95
C LEU A 94 14.66 -11.20 -5.83
#